data_AF-A0A1F6EQY2-F1
#
_entry.id   AF-A0A1F6EQY2-F1
#
_cell.length_a   1.000
_cell.length_b   1.000
_cell.length_c   1.000
_cell.angle_alpha   90.00
_cell.angle_beta   90.00
_cell.angle_gamma   90.00
#
_symmetry.space_group_name_H-M   'P 1'
#
loop_
_entity.id
_entity.type
_entity.pdbx_description
1 polymer ?
#
loop_
_entity_poly.entity_id
_entity_poly.type
_entity_poly.pdbx_seq_one_letter_code
_entity_poly.pdbx_strand_id
1 'polypeptide(L)'
;MFGLNKKIFIIGGIGIVVAGVVWYGMTSETPTSLLTTTDVTGASSATERDLIDTLLALRAVTLNGSIFSDRAFLSLQDFGTQIITEPAGRSNPFAPLEPQ
;
A
#
# COMPACT_ATOMS: atom_id res chain seq x y z
N MET A 1 -75.17 -16.80 -23.94
CA MET A 1 -74.15 -17.88 -23.83
C MET A 1 -72.76 -17.29 -24.17
N PHE A 2 -72.13 -16.53 -23.26
CA PHE A 2 -70.85 -15.83 -23.49
C PHE A 2 -69.93 -15.84 -22.24
N GLY A 3 -70.11 -16.82 -21.36
CA GLY A 3 -69.46 -16.85 -20.03
C GLY A 3 -68.27 -17.79 -19.89
N LEU A 4 -68.10 -18.75 -20.80
CA LEU A 4 -67.08 -19.81 -20.66
C LEU A 4 -65.74 -19.42 -21.30
N ASN A 5 -65.76 -18.88 -22.52
CA ASN A 5 -64.54 -18.54 -23.27
C ASN A 5 -63.75 -17.38 -22.64
N LYS A 6 -64.45 -16.41 -22.02
CA LYS A 6 -63.83 -15.29 -21.31
C LYS A 6 -63.09 -15.76 -20.05
N LYS A 7 -63.63 -16.76 -19.34
CA LYS A 7 -63.00 -17.35 -18.15
C LYS A 7 -61.76 -18.18 -18.54
N ILE A 8 -61.83 -18.94 -19.64
CA ILE A 8 -60.67 -19.67 -20.19
C ILE A 8 -59.53 -18.69 -20.52
N PHE A 9 -59.82 -17.56 -21.17
CA PHE A 9 -58.80 -16.54 -21.47
C PHE A 9 -58.20 -15.90 -20.22
N ILE A 10 -59.03 -15.62 -19.20
CA ILE A 10 -58.55 -15.06 -17.93
C ILE A 10 -57.66 -16.06 -17.17
N ILE A 11 -58.07 -17.33 -17.11
CA ILE A 11 -57.29 -18.39 -16.45
C ILE A 11 -55.97 -18.65 -17.19
N GLY A 12 -56.00 -18.67 -18.53
CA GLY A 12 -54.78 -18.80 -19.35
C GLY A 12 -53.83 -17.63 -19.17
N GLY A 13 -54.34 -16.40 -19.13
CA GLY A 13 -53.54 -15.19 -18.89
C GLY A 13 -52.87 -15.20 -17.51
N ILE A 14 -53.60 -15.59 -16.46
CA ILE A 14 -53.04 -15.74 -15.10
C ILE A 14 -51.95 -16.81 -15.08
N GLY A 15 -52.15 -17.95 -15.77
CA GLY A 15 -51.14 -19.01 -15.87
C GLY A 15 -49.83 -18.52 -16.49
N ILE A 16 -49.90 -17.70 -17.54
CA ILE A 16 -48.70 -17.13 -18.19
C ILE A 16 -47.97 -16.15 -17.27
N VAL A 17 -48.70 -15.30 -16.55
CA VAL A 17 -48.10 -14.35 -15.60
C VAL A 17 -47.40 -15.09 -14.46
N VAL A 18 -48.03 -16.12 -13.89
CA VAL A 18 -47.43 -16.95 -12.82
C VAL A 18 -46.18 -17.67 -13.34
N ALA A 19 -46.24 -18.25 -14.54
CA ALA A 19 -45.08 -18.89 -15.15
C ALA A 19 -43.92 -17.89 -15.37
N GLY A 20 -44.22 -16.67 -15.81
CA GLY A 20 -43.22 -15.61 -15.98
C GLY A 20 -42.55 -15.20 -14.67
N VAL A 21 -43.32 -15.09 -13.58
CA VAL A 21 -42.77 -14.76 -12.25
C VAL A 21 -41.87 -15.87 -11.71
N VAL A 22 -42.27 -17.14 -11.87
CA VAL A 22 -41.46 -18.29 -11.43
C VAL A 22 -40.17 -18.39 -12.25
N TRP A 23 -40.24 -18.18 -13.56
CA TRP A 23 -39.06 -18.19 -14.44
C TRP A 23 -38.08 -17.06 -14.11
N TYR A 24 -38.60 -15.85 -13.87
CA TYR A 24 -37.78 -14.71 -13.46
C TYR A 24 -37.10 -14.96 -12.10
N GLY A 25 -37.81 -15.53 -11.13
CA GLY A 25 -37.23 -15.91 -9.84
C GLY A 25 -36.12 -16.96 -9.96
N MET A 26 -36.23 -17.89 -10.92
CA MET A 26 -35.21 -18.91 -11.17
C MET A 26 -33.99 -18.36 -11.94
N THR A 27 -34.11 -17.23 -12.64
CA THR A 27 -33.02 -16.63 -13.45
C THR A 27 -32.16 -15.64 -12.65
N SER A 28 -32.29 -15.63 -11.33
CA SER A 28 -31.47 -14.76 -10.47
C SER A 28 -30.08 -15.38 -10.26
N GLU A 29 -29.18 -15.18 -11.22
CA GLU A 29 -27.76 -15.36 -10.96
C GLU A 29 -27.30 -14.27 -9.99
N THR A 30 -26.80 -14.68 -8.82
CA THR A 30 -26.10 -13.79 -7.91
C THR A 30 -24.90 -13.22 -8.67
N PRO A 31 -24.74 -11.89 -8.81
CA PRO A 31 -23.53 -11.35 -9.40
C PRO A 31 -22.37 -11.81 -8.52
N THR A 32 -21.56 -12.73 -9.02
CA THR A 32 -20.29 -13.09 -8.39
C THR A 32 -19.44 -11.84 -8.45
N SER A 33 -19.37 -11.15 -7.30
CA SER A 33 -18.55 -9.97 -7.13
C SER A 33 -17.13 -10.29 -7.61
N LEU A 34 -16.75 -9.70 -8.75
CA LEU A 34 -15.42 -9.81 -9.37
C LEU A 34 -14.34 -9.09 -8.56
N LEU A 35 -14.69 -8.61 -7.36
CA LEU A 35 -13.80 -8.08 -6.36
C LEU A 35 -13.43 -9.21 -5.41
N THR A 36 -12.36 -9.93 -5.72
CA THR A 36 -11.59 -10.61 -4.69
C THR A 36 -11.07 -9.53 -3.75
N THR A 37 -11.69 -9.38 -2.59
CA THR A 37 -10.99 -8.82 -1.44
C THR A 37 -9.96 -9.86 -1.06
N THR A 38 -8.68 -9.57 -1.32
CA THR A 38 -7.62 -10.30 -0.64
C THR A 38 -7.75 -9.94 0.82
N ASP A 39 -8.48 -10.75 1.57
CA ASP A 39 -8.35 -10.77 3.01
C ASP A 39 -6.90 -11.11 3.29
N VAL A 40 -6.11 -10.11 3.70
CA VAL A 40 -4.78 -10.31 4.31
C VAL A 40 -5.01 -10.89 5.71
N THR A 41 -5.76 -11.98 5.80
CA THR A 41 -5.89 -12.81 6.99
C THR A 41 -4.74 -13.83 6.95
N GLY A 42 -3.52 -13.37 7.20
CA GLY A 42 -2.40 -14.29 7.33
C GLY A 42 -1.01 -13.72 7.10
N ALA A 43 -0.88 -12.51 6.59
CA ALA A 43 0.40 -11.85 6.41
C ALA A 43 0.38 -10.44 7.01
N SER A 44 -0.03 -10.32 8.29
CA SER A 44 0.62 -9.31 9.13
C SER A 44 2.04 -9.78 9.34
N SER A 45 2.88 -9.64 8.30
CA SER A 45 4.26 -10.06 8.36
C SER A 45 4.89 -9.36 9.56
N ALA A 46 5.64 -10.08 10.39
CA ALA A 46 6.31 -9.48 11.55
C ALA A 46 7.05 -8.19 11.17
N THR A 47 7.53 -8.13 9.92
CA THR A 47 8.13 -6.99 9.23
C THR A 47 7.24 -5.74 9.16
N GLU A 48 5.95 -5.86 8.85
CA GLU A 48 5.04 -4.70 8.82
C GLU A 48 4.83 -4.11 10.20
N ARG A 49 4.72 -4.96 11.23
CA ARG A 49 4.59 -4.49 12.62
C ARG A 49 5.88 -3.82 13.11
N ASP A 50 7.03 -4.43 12.82
CA ASP A 50 8.35 -3.89 13.16
C ASP A 50 8.63 -2.54 12.49
N LEU A 51 8.20 -2.37 11.23
CA LEU A 51 8.28 -1.09 10.52
C LEU A 51 7.41 -0.01 11.20
N ILE A 52 6.17 -0.34 11.54
CA ILE A 52 5.26 0.60 12.22
C ILE A 52 5.78 0.96 13.61
N ASP A 53 6.30 0.00 14.37
CA ASP A 53 6.91 0.23 15.68
C ASP A 53 8.14 1.12 15.58
N THR A 54 9.00 0.89 14.58
CA THR A 54 10.18 1.73 14.32
C THR A 54 9.78 3.15 13.92
N LEU A 55 8.77 3.30 13.08
CA LEU A 55 8.25 4.62 12.69
C LEU A 55 7.63 5.36 13.87
N LEU A 56 6.94 4.65 14.76
CA LEU A 56 6.37 5.22 15.98
C LEU A 56 7.47 5.64 16.96
N ALA A 57 8.53 4.84 17.10
CA ALA A 57 9.71 5.16 17.88
C ALA A 57 10.42 6.41 17.35
N LEU A 58 10.69 6.48 16.03
CA LEU A 58 11.29 7.64 15.37
C LEU A 58 10.44 8.91 15.53
N ARG A 59 9.11 8.80 15.46
CA ARG A 59 8.20 9.93 15.72
C ARG A 59 8.30 10.45 17.16
N ALA A 60 8.56 9.57 18.12
CA ALA A 60 8.71 9.95 19.53
C ALA A 60 10.09 10.56 19.84
N VAL A 61 11.08 10.38 18.96
CA VAL A 61 12.39 11.01 19.14
C VAL A 61 12.28 12.50 18.83
N THR A 62 12.32 13.30 19.88
CA THR A 62 12.48 14.75 19.79
C THR A 62 13.93 15.10 20.05
N LEU A 63 14.59 15.73 19.08
CA LEU A 63 15.97 16.19 19.24
C LEU A 63 15.95 17.50 20.04
N ASN A 64 16.43 17.45 21.27
CA ASN A 64 16.58 18.62 22.11
C ASN A 64 17.97 19.25 21.89
N GLY A 65 18.02 20.40 21.22
CA GLY A 65 19.25 21.15 20.95
C GLY A 65 19.81 21.98 22.10
N SER A 66 19.25 21.87 23.32
CA SER A 66 19.69 22.65 24.49
C SER A 66 21.16 22.43 24.84
N ILE A 67 21.74 21.28 24.47
CA ILE A 67 23.16 20.99 24.70
C ILE A 67 24.07 22.02 24.00
N PHE A 68 23.63 22.57 22.85
CA PHE A 68 24.37 23.58 22.10
C PHE A 68 24.36 24.96 22.78
N SER A 69 23.45 25.17 23.75
CA SER A 69 23.36 26.40 24.55
C SER A 69 24.08 26.28 25.90
N ASP A 70 24.56 25.08 26.25
CA ASP A 70 25.28 24.85 27.50
C ASP A 70 26.64 25.56 27.50
N ARG A 71 27.02 26.16 28.64
CA ARG A 71 28.30 26.88 28.74
C ARG A 71 29.51 25.98 28.50
N ALA A 72 29.44 24.71 28.86
CA ALA A 72 30.50 23.74 28.58
C ALA A 72 30.63 23.50 27.08
N PHE A 73 29.52 23.36 26.35
CA PHE A 73 29.55 23.22 24.89
C PHE A 73 30.09 24.49 24.21
N LEU A 74 29.67 25.67 24.66
CA LEU A 74 30.19 26.95 24.14
C LEU A 74 31.67 27.19 24.46
N SER A 75 32.21 26.52 25.47
CA SER A 75 33.63 26.59 25.83
C SER A 75 34.52 25.64 25.04
N LEU A 76 33.95 24.72 24.23
CA LEU A 76 34.74 23.83 23.40
C LEU A 76 35.51 24.64 22.35
N GLN A 77 36.81 24.43 22.31
CA GLN A 77 37.68 25.00 21.30
C GLN A 77 37.87 23.98 20.18
N ASP A 78 37.78 24.45 18.93
CA ASP A 78 38.14 23.64 17.78
C ASP A 78 39.66 23.48 17.71
N PHE A 79 40.13 22.23 17.70
CA PHE A 79 41.54 21.87 17.55
C PHE A 79 41.87 21.35 16.15
N GLY A 80 40.93 21.48 15.21
CA GLY A 80 41.14 21.17 13.80
C GLY A 80 42.30 21.98 13.22
N THR A 81 43.20 21.31 12.52
CA THR A 81 44.21 21.96 11.69
C THR A 81 43.71 22.01 10.26
N GLN A 82 43.87 23.16 9.61
CA GLN A 82 43.51 23.28 8.21
C GLN A 82 44.46 22.44 7.36
N ILE A 83 43.92 21.43 6.68
CA ILE A 83 44.70 20.63 5.74
C ILE A 83 44.84 21.44 4.45
N ILE A 84 46.07 21.91 4.19
CA ILE A 84 46.43 22.49 2.90
C ILE A 84 46.43 21.39 1.84
N THR A 85 45.91 21.70 0.66
CA THR A 85 45.92 20.76 -0.46
C THR A 85 47.37 20.54 -0.91
N GLU A 86 47.81 19.28 -0.84
CA GLU A 86 49.11 18.88 -1.37
C GLU A 86 49.07 18.88 -2.91
N PRO A 87 50.13 19.33 -3.59
CA PRO A 87 50.22 19.20 -5.04
C PRO A 87 50.19 17.71 -5.44
N ALA A 88 49.61 17.43 -6.61
CA ALA A 88 49.55 16.06 -7.14
C ALA A 88 50.97 15.44 -7.15
N GLY A 89 51.08 14.24 -6.57
CA GLY A 89 52.34 13.50 -6.49
C GLY A 89 52.88 13.11 -7.87
N ARG A 90 54.08 12.52 -7.88
CA ARG A 90 54.66 11.98 -9.12
C ARG A 90 53.77 10.87 -9.68
N SER A 91 53.62 10.84 -11.00
CA SER A 91 52.98 9.71 -11.69
C SER A 91 53.66 8.40 -11.28
N ASN A 92 52.86 7.37 -11.02
CA ASN A 92 53.34 6.07 -10.55
C ASN A 92 54.21 5.41 -11.64
N PRO A 93 55.52 5.22 -11.42
CA PRO A 93 56.41 4.61 -12.40
C PRO A 93 56.19 3.11 -12.57
N PHE A 94 55.33 2.50 -11.74
CA PHE A 94 54.94 1.09 -11.79
C PHE A 94 53.47 0.91 -12.19
N ALA A 95 52.80 1.96 -12.70
CA ALA A 95 51.44 1.82 -13.20
C ALA A 95 51.43 0.81 -14.37
N PRO A 96 50.48 -0.15 -14.40
CA PRO A 96 50.31 -1.04 -15.53
C PRO A 96 50.14 -0.23 -16.81
N LEU A 97 50.81 -0.65 -17.88
CA LEU A 97 50.56 -0.09 -19.20
C LEU A 97 49.09 -0.37 -19.54
N GLU A 98 48.33 0.68 -19.89
CA GLU A 98 46.97 0.48 -20.36
C GLU A 98 47.01 -0.46 -21.57
N PRO A 99 46.24 -1.56 -21.58
CA PRO A 99 46.14 -2.40 -22.76
C PRO A 99 45.54 -1.57 -23.90
N GLN A 100 46.26 -1.52 -25.02
CA GLN A 100 45.82 -0.95 -26.30
C GLN A 100 44.64 -1.73 -26.87
#